data_AF-A0A293LFH1-F1
#
_entry.id   AF-A0A293LFH1-F1
#
_cell.length_a   1.000
_cell.length_b   1.000
_cell.length_c   1.000
_cell.angle_alpha   90.00
_cell.angle_beta   90.00
_cell.angle_gamma   90.00
#
_symmetry.space_group_name_H-M   'P 1'
#
loop_
_entity.id
_entity.type
_entity.pdbx_description
1 polymer ?
#
loop_
_entity_poly.entity_id
_entity_poly.type
_entity_poly.pdbx_seq_one_letter_code
_entity_poly.pdbx_strand_id
1 'polypeptide(L)'
;MNFRLTVTDSDGVSNSTYGNVTVLKEVDYPPTANAGTQIVIYMPNNEVTLNGNLSTDDKGIKAWEWTKNSDSSDQRVDMEGTTSPYLHLSNMEVGVYKFVLKVTDTADQTSQAEVHVFVKPASNNAPTANAGPDIKVSLPLEKPIFLDGSSSTDDAAIVAWQWKQITGPKPSKLEAEKTAICRVSGLVPGRYIFQLNVTDASNLTSTDNVTVTVVQNSNAAPKANAGGDKTIYLPADVICLNGSGSTDEVEVVAWHWTRDPSSLAAGKILENSSYSSTLRLADLIPGRYMFTLTVWDAQGASGKDTTSLIVKPPRDLLDHVELLLNVDVQTFTQEQLDTLLKQLELLLHDGEPVTVTLVKLSYQQDTMRVRIVFVAEGGTTQMKGMAVVSRLKKRLHTHSALLDWEVLRVDTLVCQNQCSAHGSCDVYTKRCVCEAFWMEDLFRSYLGDQESNCDWSVLYVIIVSFLIVTVLSASIWGLACFCSQMKFQRPSIWGLACFCSQMKFQRPRKKKNYMLLRDARDADKDGVDLIPKGKTQTSSLMVSDSDSDTAFEMRPRPSVAVKPLNGL
;
A
#
# COMPACT_ATOMS: atom_id res chain seq x y z
N MET A 1 -57.88 -112.75 -11.28
CA MET A 1 -59.25 -113.30 -11.36
C MET A 1 -59.54 -113.66 -12.81
N ASN A 2 -60.35 -114.69 -13.04
CA ASN A 2 -60.63 -115.19 -14.39
C ASN A 2 -62.09 -114.88 -14.71
N PHE A 3 -62.33 -114.09 -15.76
CA PHE A 3 -63.68 -113.71 -16.20
C PHE A 3 -64.06 -114.55 -17.42
N ARG A 4 -65.25 -115.14 -17.39
CA ARG A 4 -65.81 -115.91 -18.50
C ARG A 4 -66.65 -114.98 -19.38
N LEU A 5 -66.20 -114.71 -20.59
CA LEU A 5 -67.02 -114.05 -21.60
C LEU A 5 -67.74 -115.12 -22.42
N THR A 6 -69.06 -115.14 -22.34
CA THR A 6 -69.93 -115.95 -23.20
C THR A 6 -70.58 -115.03 -24.23
N VAL A 7 -70.40 -115.35 -25.51
CA VAL A 7 -71.03 -114.63 -26.63
C VAL A 7 -72.07 -115.55 -27.25
N THR A 8 -73.27 -115.02 -27.47
CA THR A 8 -74.41 -115.75 -28.06
C THR A 8 -74.82 -115.04 -29.34
N ASP A 9 -74.98 -115.79 -30.42
CA ASP A 9 -75.42 -115.27 -31.72
C ASP A 9 -76.96 -115.15 -31.82
N SER A 10 -77.49 -114.52 -32.87
CA SER A 10 -78.92 -114.30 -33.06
C SER A 10 -79.75 -115.58 -33.09
N ASP A 11 -79.15 -116.70 -33.48
CA ASP A 11 -79.77 -118.02 -33.54
C ASP A 11 -79.68 -118.79 -32.21
N GLY A 12 -79.21 -118.14 -31.13
CA GLY A 12 -79.17 -118.69 -29.77
C GLY A 12 -77.99 -119.61 -29.45
N VAL A 13 -77.10 -119.87 -30.40
CA VAL A 13 -75.86 -120.64 -30.17
C VAL A 13 -74.86 -119.76 -29.41
N SER A 14 -74.25 -120.30 -28.36
CA SER A 14 -73.26 -119.58 -27.54
C SER A 14 -71.92 -120.30 -27.44
N ASN A 15 -70.84 -119.52 -27.36
CA ASN A 15 -69.49 -119.99 -27.11
C ASN A 15 -68.85 -119.11 -26.03
N SER A 16 -67.91 -119.65 -25.24
CA SER A 16 -67.31 -118.92 -24.13
C SER A 16 -65.81 -119.12 -24.01
N THR A 17 -65.10 -118.02 -23.77
CA THR A 17 -63.66 -118.02 -23.47
C THR A 17 -63.38 -117.38 -22.11
N TYR A 18 -62.17 -117.58 -21.58
CA TYR A 18 -61.72 -117.05 -20.31
C TYR A 18 -60.63 -116.00 -20.53
N GLY A 19 -60.81 -114.81 -19.94
CA GLY A 19 -59.77 -113.81 -19.79
C GLY A 19 -59.21 -113.81 -18.37
N ASN A 20 -57.90 -113.94 -18.22
CA ASN A 20 -57.22 -113.79 -16.93
C ASN A 20 -56.81 -112.34 -16.72
N VAL A 21 -57.29 -111.73 -15.64
CA VAL A 21 -56.84 -110.41 -15.17
C VAL A 21 -55.99 -110.62 -13.92
N THR A 22 -54.68 -110.40 -14.04
CA THR A 22 -53.74 -110.34 -12.92
C THR A 22 -53.66 -108.90 -12.41
N VAL A 23 -54.22 -108.64 -11.24
CA VAL A 23 -53.99 -107.39 -10.52
C VAL A 23 -52.58 -107.49 -9.91
N LEU A 24 -51.65 -106.69 -10.41
CA LEU A 24 -50.35 -106.52 -9.78
C LEU A 24 -50.55 -105.72 -8.48
N LYS A 25 -49.94 -106.18 -7.39
CA LYS A 25 -49.94 -105.44 -6.12
C LYS A 25 -49.22 -104.11 -6.35
N GLU A 26 -49.81 -103.01 -5.91
CA GLU A 26 -49.19 -101.69 -5.97
C GLU A 26 -47.82 -101.71 -5.27
N VAL A 27 -46.81 -101.20 -5.97
CA VAL A 27 -45.43 -101.07 -5.48
C VAL A 27 -45.33 -99.77 -4.71
N ASP A 28 -44.82 -99.84 -3.48
CA ASP A 28 -44.38 -98.67 -2.71
C ASP A 28 -43.05 -98.16 -3.25
N TYR A 29 -42.89 -96.84 -3.37
CA TYR A 29 -41.59 -96.22 -3.61
C TYR A 29 -41.11 -95.51 -2.33
N PRO A 30 -39.80 -95.37 -2.11
CA PRO A 30 -39.31 -94.63 -0.96
C PRO A 30 -39.54 -93.12 -1.14
N PRO A 31 -39.69 -92.36 -0.05
CA PRO A 31 -39.92 -90.93 -0.11
C PRO A 31 -38.76 -90.19 -0.77
N THR A 32 -39.03 -89.03 -1.38
CA THR A 32 -38.00 -88.10 -1.85
C THR A 32 -37.90 -86.94 -0.87
N ALA A 33 -36.88 -86.95 -0.01
CA ALA A 33 -36.61 -85.86 0.92
C ALA A 33 -36.11 -84.61 0.18
N ASN A 34 -36.55 -83.43 0.63
CA ASN A 34 -36.09 -82.14 0.13
C ASN A 34 -35.97 -81.14 1.29
N ALA A 35 -34.73 -80.79 1.64
CA ALA A 35 -34.42 -79.87 2.74
C ALA A 35 -34.40 -78.38 2.34
N GLY A 36 -34.70 -78.07 1.08
CA GLY A 36 -34.56 -76.73 0.49
C GLY A 36 -33.16 -76.45 -0.08
N THR A 37 -32.97 -75.24 -0.61
CA THR A 37 -31.68 -74.75 -1.12
C THR A 37 -30.82 -74.19 0.01
N GLN A 38 -29.50 -74.09 -0.21
CA GLN A 38 -28.60 -73.37 0.70
C GLN A 38 -29.08 -71.93 0.99
N ILE A 39 -28.85 -71.45 2.21
CA ILE A 39 -29.24 -70.11 2.66
C ILE A 39 -28.01 -69.35 3.15
N VAL A 40 -27.95 -68.05 2.87
CA VAL A 40 -26.93 -67.13 3.41
C VAL A 40 -27.64 -66.04 4.20
N ILE A 41 -27.28 -65.89 5.48
CA ILE A 41 -27.74 -64.79 6.34
C ILE A 41 -26.54 -63.93 6.77
N TYR A 42 -26.80 -62.64 6.99
CA TYR A 42 -25.81 -61.65 7.43
C TYR A 42 -26.23 -61.09 8.78
N MET A 43 -25.29 -61.00 9.73
CA MET A 43 -25.51 -60.32 11.00
C MET A 43 -26.03 -58.88 10.78
N PRO A 44 -26.97 -58.39 11.60
CA PRO A 44 -27.44 -58.95 12.88
C PRO A 44 -28.52 -60.04 12.76
N ASN A 45 -29.00 -60.40 11.56
CA ASN A 45 -30.02 -61.42 11.40
C ASN A 45 -29.41 -62.82 11.67
N ASN A 46 -29.75 -63.41 12.81
CA ASN A 46 -29.22 -64.67 13.32
C ASN A 46 -30.28 -65.78 13.47
N GLU A 47 -31.39 -65.64 12.76
CA GLU A 47 -32.49 -66.60 12.70
C GLU A 47 -32.83 -66.96 11.25
N VAL A 48 -33.31 -68.19 11.03
CA VAL A 48 -33.81 -68.67 9.73
C VAL A 48 -34.76 -69.85 9.93
N THR A 49 -35.74 -70.01 9.05
CA THR A 49 -36.62 -71.20 9.05
C THR A 49 -36.37 -72.05 7.81
N LEU A 50 -35.99 -73.31 8.00
CA LEU A 50 -35.81 -74.29 6.92
C LEU A 50 -37.14 -74.99 6.64
N ASN A 51 -37.38 -75.34 5.38
CA ASN A 51 -38.67 -75.87 4.92
C ASN A 51 -38.48 -77.22 4.19
N GLY A 52 -38.95 -78.28 4.83
CA GLY A 52 -38.97 -79.66 4.35
C GLY A 52 -40.29 -80.08 3.67
N ASN A 53 -41.28 -79.19 3.57
CA ASN A 53 -42.61 -79.46 3.01
C ASN A 53 -42.61 -79.70 1.48
N LEU A 54 -41.46 -79.53 0.81
CA LEU A 54 -41.25 -79.93 -0.59
C LEU A 54 -40.82 -81.39 -0.75
N SER A 55 -40.75 -82.15 0.34
CA SER A 55 -40.53 -83.60 0.30
C SER A 55 -41.80 -84.29 -0.20
N THR A 56 -41.65 -85.33 -1.03
CA THR A 56 -42.78 -86.01 -1.70
C THR A 56 -42.72 -87.52 -1.51
N ASP A 57 -43.89 -88.16 -1.56
CA ASP A 57 -44.07 -89.60 -1.39
C ASP A 57 -45.38 -90.02 -2.09
N ASP A 58 -45.50 -91.26 -2.58
CA ASP A 58 -46.70 -91.74 -3.28
C ASP A 58 -47.83 -92.20 -2.37
N LYS A 59 -47.55 -92.51 -1.08
CA LYS A 59 -48.56 -92.90 -0.07
C LYS A 59 -48.63 -91.97 1.13
N GLY A 60 -47.72 -91.01 1.22
CA GLY A 60 -47.71 -89.92 2.18
C GLY A 60 -46.59 -90.05 3.22
N ILE A 61 -46.13 -88.89 3.67
CA ILE A 61 -45.09 -88.76 4.68
C ILE A 61 -45.70 -88.86 6.08
N LYS A 62 -45.10 -89.71 6.92
CA LYS A 62 -45.49 -90.00 8.31
C LYS A 62 -44.70 -89.16 9.31
N ALA A 63 -43.42 -88.89 9.05
CA ALA A 63 -42.54 -88.17 9.96
C ALA A 63 -41.42 -87.40 9.24
N TRP A 64 -41.02 -86.29 9.85
CA TRP A 64 -39.82 -85.51 9.54
C TRP A 64 -38.89 -85.55 10.75
N GLU A 65 -37.59 -85.59 10.54
CA GLU A 65 -36.57 -85.60 11.58
C GLU A 65 -35.38 -84.74 11.12
N TRP A 66 -35.17 -83.61 11.78
CA TRP A 66 -34.05 -82.69 11.50
C TRP A 66 -32.91 -82.91 12.48
N THR A 67 -31.70 -83.07 11.95
CA THR A 67 -30.47 -83.20 12.74
C THR A 67 -29.41 -82.22 12.24
N LYS A 68 -28.59 -81.68 13.15
CA LYS A 68 -27.36 -80.96 12.80
C LYS A 68 -26.26 -81.99 12.55
N ASN A 69 -25.55 -81.89 11.43
CA ASN A 69 -24.47 -82.84 11.14
C ASN A 69 -23.25 -82.59 12.04
N SER A 70 -22.64 -83.67 12.57
CA SER A 70 -21.50 -83.60 13.50
C SER A 70 -20.21 -83.04 12.88
N ASP A 71 -20.10 -83.05 11.54
CA ASP A 71 -18.95 -82.48 10.83
C ASP A 71 -19.05 -80.96 10.64
N SER A 72 -20.22 -80.36 10.96
CA SER A 72 -20.33 -78.90 11.05
C SER A 72 -19.78 -78.41 12.39
N SER A 73 -19.27 -77.18 12.40
CA SER A 73 -18.57 -76.55 13.53
C SER A 73 -19.26 -76.76 14.89
N ASP A 74 -18.50 -76.79 15.98
CA ASP A 74 -18.97 -76.90 17.38
C ASP A 74 -19.80 -75.68 17.87
N GLN A 75 -20.24 -74.84 16.94
CA GLN A 75 -21.07 -73.67 17.17
C GLN A 75 -22.47 -74.08 17.60
N ARG A 76 -22.97 -73.44 18.64
CA ARG A 76 -24.31 -73.67 19.14
C ARG A 76 -25.34 -73.06 18.17
N VAL A 77 -26.54 -73.61 18.20
CA VAL A 77 -27.71 -73.14 17.48
C VAL A 77 -28.93 -73.73 18.18
N ASP A 78 -29.93 -72.89 18.42
CA ASP A 78 -31.18 -73.33 19.03
C ASP A 78 -32.11 -73.84 17.91
N MET A 79 -32.65 -75.05 18.08
CA MET A 79 -33.39 -75.79 17.06
C MET A 79 -34.82 -76.09 17.53
N GLU A 80 -35.81 -75.43 16.95
CA GLU A 80 -37.23 -75.62 17.25
C GLU A 80 -37.98 -76.28 16.08
N GLY A 81 -38.92 -77.18 16.38
CA GLY A 81 -39.70 -77.89 15.35
C GLY A 81 -38.96 -79.05 14.67
N THR A 82 -37.97 -79.66 15.33
CA THR A 82 -37.12 -80.74 14.76
C THR A 82 -37.86 -81.97 14.23
N THR A 83 -39.10 -82.22 14.67
CA THR A 83 -39.96 -83.31 14.20
C THR A 83 -41.04 -82.87 13.21
N SER A 84 -40.93 -81.65 12.68
CA SER A 84 -41.92 -81.00 11.82
C SER A 84 -41.36 -80.70 10.42
N PRO A 85 -42.20 -80.46 9.40
CA PRO A 85 -41.75 -80.01 8.09
C PRO A 85 -41.09 -78.61 8.10
N TYR A 86 -41.18 -77.86 9.21
CA TYR A 86 -40.52 -76.57 9.39
C TYR A 86 -39.55 -76.64 10.58
N LEU A 87 -38.28 -76.31 10.34
CA LEU A 87 -37.26 -76.19 11.39
C LEU A 87 -36.93 -74.71 11.58
N HIS A 88 -37.24 -74.16 12.74
CA HIS A 88 -36.82 -72.80 13.11
C HIS A 88 -35.45 -72.87 13.80
N LEU A 89 -34.51 -72.07 13.29
CA LEU A 89 -33.16 -71.92 13.80
C LEU A 89 -32.99 -70.50 14.32
N SER A 90 -32.50 -70.35 15.54
CA SER A 90 -32.24 -69.04 16.14
C SER A 90 -30.90 -69.04 16.88
N ASN A 91 -30.47 -67.84 17.28
CA ASN A 91 -29.24 -67.64 18.05
C ASN A 91 -27.98 -68.16 17.34
N MET A 92 -27.93 -68.02 16.01
CA MET A 92 -26.81 -68.51 15.19
C MET A 92 -25.60 -67.56 15.25
N GLU A 93 -24.39 -68.12 15.25
CA GLU A 93 -23.12 -67.38 15.22
C GLU A 93 -22.53 -67.37 13.80
N VAL A 94 -21.57 -66.47 13.51
CA VAL A 94 -20.88 -66.39 12.21
C VAL A 94 -20.15 -67.71 11.91
N GLY A 95 -20.56 -68.41 10.85
CA GLY A 95 -20.13 -69.79 10.62
C GLY A 95 -20.84 -70.50 9.46
N VAL A 96 -20.59 -71.80 9.32
CA VAL A 96 -21.21 -72.65 8.30
C VAL A 96 -21.86 -73.85 8.98
N TYR A 97 -23.18 -73.89 8.94
CA TYR A 97 -23.99 -74.95 9.53
C TYR A 97 -24.47 -75.91 8.45
N LYS A 98 -24.52 -77.21 8.77
CA LYS A 98 -25.04 -78.25 7.90
C LYS A 98 -26.14 -79.01 8.63
N PHE A 99 -27.34 -78.99 8.07
CA PHE A 99 -28.51 -79.69 8.60
C PHE A 99 -28.94 -80.81 7.64
N VAL A 100 -29.39 -81.92 8.22
CA VAL A 100 -29.88 -83.09 7.50
C VAL A 100 -31.34 -83.29 7.89
N LEU A 101 -32.22 -83.25 6.88
CA LEU A 101 -33.61 -83.66 7.00
C LEU A 101 -33.71 -85.13 6.61
N LYS A 102 -34.25 -85.94 7.52
CA LYS A 102 -34.69 -87.31 7.24
C LYS A 102 -36.22 -87.34 7.19
N VAL A 103 -36.75 -87.99 6.17
CA VAL A 103 -38.20 -88.14 5.91
C VAL A 103 -38.55 -89.62 5.96
N THR A 104 -39.67 -89.96 6.60
CA THR A 104 -40.18 -91.34 6.72
C THR A 104 -41.60 -91.41 6.16
N ASP A 105 -41.88 -92.38 5.30
CA ASP A 105 -43.20 -92.61 4.68
C ASP A 105 -44.16 -93.40 5.60
N THR A 106 -45.34 -93.77 5.09
CA THR A 106 -46.30 -94.63 5.80
C THR A 106 -45.89 -96.11 5.90
N ALA A 107 -44.92 -96.57 5.10
CA ALA A 107 -44.39 -97.94 5.07
C ALA A 107 -43.06 -98.11 5.84
N ASP A 108 -42.62 -97.08 6.57
CA ASP A 108 -41.35 -96.97 7.30
C ASP A 108 -40.07 -96.99 6.43
N GLN A 109 -40.18 -96.67 5.13
CA GLN A 109 -39.05 -96.34 4.26
C GLN A 109 -38.55 -94.92 4.56
N THR A 110 -37.26 -94.65 4.31
CA THR A 110 -36.65 -93.36 4.64
C THR A 110 -35.78 -92.78 3.52
N SER A 111 -35.71 -91.45 3.48
CA SER A 111 -34.83 -90.69 2.59
C SER A 111 -34.25 -89.48 3.33
N GLN A 112 -33.11 -89.00 2.87
CA GLN A 112 -32.37 -87.89 3.50
C GLN A 112 -32.02 -86.81 2.49
N ALA A 113 -32.05 -85.56 2.93
CA ALA A 113 -31.61 -84.40 2.18
C ALA A 113 -30.80 -83.45 3.07
N GLU A 114 -29.80 -82.80 2.49
CA GLU A 114 -28.89 -81.91 3.21
C GLU A 114 -29.10 -80.45 2.80
N VAL A 115 -28.93 -79.52 3.74
CA VAL A 115 -28.99 -78.08 3.49
C VAL A 115 -27.92 -77.35 4.31
N HIS A 116 -27.32 -76.33 3.69
CA HIS A 116 -26.24 -75.54 4.26
C HIS A 116 -26.74 -74.12 4.58
N VAL A 117 -26.42 -73.62 5.78
CA VAL A 117 -26.70 -72.25 6.20
C VAL A 117 -25.39 -71.54 6.50
N PHE A 118 -25.11 -70.48 5.75
CA PHE A 118 -23.91 -69.65 5.91
C PHE A 118 -24.28 -68.37 6.66
N VAL A 119 -23.74 -68.20 7.86
CA VAL A 119 -23.89 -66.98 8.66
C VAL A 119 -22.64 -66.13 8.47
N LYS A 120 -22.79 -64.96 7.88
CA LYS A 120 -21.70 -64.02 7.59
C LYS A 120 -21.73 -62.84 8.57
N PRO A 121 -20.57 -62.19 8.84
CA PRO A 121 -20.57 -60.92 9.56
C PRO A 121 -21.39 -59.87 8.79
N ALA A 122 -21.73 -58.77 9.46
CA ALA A 122 -22.45 -57.66 8.84
C ALA A 122 -21.69 -57.18 7.59
N SER A 123 -22.42 -56.99 6.49
CA SER A 123 -21.87 -56.33 5.31
C SER A 123 -21.82 -54.84 5.59
N ASN A 124 -20.65 -54.23 5.43
CA ASN A 124 -20.42 -52.81 5.61
C ASN A 124 -19.61 -52.29 4.44
N ASN A 125 -20.05 -51.19 3.83
CA ASN A 125 -19.32 -50.55 2.74
C ASN A 125 -18.40 -49.47 3.28
N ALA A 126 -17.54 -48.91 2.43
CA ALA A 126 -16.78 -47.72 2.82
C ALA A 126 -17.66 -46.47 2.71
N PRO A 127 -17.48 -45.47 3.59
CA PRO A 127 -18.27 -44.25 3.57
C PRO A 127 -18.11 -43.48 2.26
N THR A 128 -19.13 -42.71 1.88
CA THR A 128 -19.06 -41.77 0.76
C THR A 128 -18.74 -40.38 1.28
N ALA A 129 -17.48 -39.95 1.12
CA ALA A 129 -17.03 -38.61 1.46
C ALA A 129 -17.67 -37.57 0.53
N ASN A 130 -18.08 -36.43 1.08
CA ASN A 130 -18.55 -35.27 0.34
C ASN A 130 -18.03 -34.01 1.04
N ALA A 131 -17.08 -33.30 0.40
CA ALA A 131 -16.42 -32.11 0.92
C ALA A 131 -17.18 -30.79 0.62
N GLY A 132 -18.34 -30.88 -0.04
CA GLY A 132 -19.12 -29.74 -0.49
C GLY A 132 -18.65 -29.14 -1.82
N PRO A 133 -19.38 -28.15 -2.35
CA PRO A 133 -19.05 -27.52 -3.63
C PRO A 133 -17.84 -26.59 -3.54
N ASP A 134 -17.14 -26.40 -4.68
CA ASP A 134 -16.05 -25.43 -4.82
C ASP A 134 -16.49 -24.01 -4.40
N ILE A 135 -15.67 -23.36 -3.58
CA ILE A 135 -15.94 -22.05 -2.99
C ILE A 135 -15.14 -20.97 -3.73
N LYS A 136 -15.80 -19.87 -4.12
CA LYS A 136 -15.14 -18.67 -4.64
C LYS A 136 -15.46 -17.46 -3.76
N VAL A 137 -14.43 -16.79 -3.28
CA VAL A 137 -14.53 -15.64 -2.36
C VAL A 137 -13.61 -14.51 -2.79
N SER A 138 -13.94 -13.29 -2.39
CA SER A 138 -13.10 -12.11 -2.56
C SER A 138 -12.60 -11.57 -1.23
N LEU A 139 -11.35 -11.12 -1.19
CA LEU A 139 -10.83 -10.28 -0.12
C LEU A 139 -11.27 -8.81 -0.31
N PRO A 140 -11.57 -8.07 0.78
CA PRO A 140 -11.59 -8.53 2.18
C PRO A 140 -12.77 -9.48 2.47
N LEU A 141 -12.55 -10.48 3.34
CA LEU A 141 -13.57 -11.47 3.69
C LEU A 141 -14.60 -10.89 4.67
N GLU A 142 -15.82 -10.63 4.19
CA GLU A 142 -16.94 -10.19 5.05
C GLU A 142 -17.37 -11.23 6.08
N LYS A 143 -17.12 -12.52 5.81
CA LYS A 143 -17.53 -13.66 6.65
C LYS A 143 -16.42 -14.72 6.68
N PRO A 144 -16.26 -15.47 7.79
CA PRO A 144 -15.36 -16.61 7.83
C PRO A 144 -15.81 -17.71 6.86
N ILE A 145 -14.85 -18.41 6.27
CA ILE A 145 -15.12 -19.54 5.36
C ILE A 145 -15.30 -20.81 6.19
N PHE A 146 -16.32 -21.58 5.84
CA PHE A 146 -16.56 -22.91 6.37
C PHE A 146 -16.50 -23.92 5.23
N LEU A 147 -15.82 -25.04 5.48
CA LEU A 147 -15.91 -26.26 4.69
C LEU A 147 -16.91 -27.18 5.40
N ASP A 148 -17.83 -27.78 4.66
CA ASP A 148 -18.94 -28.56 5.23
C ASP A 148 -18.97 -29.97 4.64
N GLY A 149 -18.63 -30.94 5.48
CA GLY A 149 -18.61 -32.36 5.19
C GLY A 149 -19.84 -33.12 5.69
N SER A 150 -20.86 -32.41 6.21
CA SER A 150 -22.07 -33.00 6.81
C SER A 150 -22.93 -33.78 5.83
N SER A 151 -22.76 -33.56 4.52
CA SER A 151 -23.43 -34.29 3.44
C SER A 151 -22.72 -35.60 3.04
N SER A 152 -21.74 -36.06 3.83
CA SER A 152 -21.14 -37.40 3.69
C SER A 152 -22.08 -38.48 4.21
N THR A 153 -22.16 -39.64 3.55
CA THR A 153 -23.13 -40.71 3.85
C THR A 153 -22.47 -42.07 3.94
N ASP A 154 -23.01 -42.96 4.77
CA ASP A 154 -22.46 -44.29 5.04
C ASP A 154 -23.58 -45.28 5.41
N ASP A 155 -23.34 -46.59 5.29
CA ASP A 155 -24.29 -47.63 5.75
C ASP A 155 -24.07 -48.03 7.22
N ALA A 156 -22.85 -47.89 7.74
CA ALA A 156 -22.61 -47.67 9.16
C ALA A 156 -22.76 -46.18 9.53
N ALA A 157 -22.45 -45.84 10.79
CA ALA A 157 -22.35 -44.46 11.22
C ALA A 157 -20.92 -43.93 10.97
N ILE A 158 -20.80 -42.74 10.37
CA ILE A 158 -19.54 -42.00 10.30
C ILE A 158 -19.15 -41.56 11.72
N VAL A 159 -17.96 -41.93 12.17
CA VAL A 159 -17.45 -41.65 13.52
C VAL A 159 -16.40 -40.55 13.57
N ALA A 160 -15.72 -40.27 12.44
CA ALA A 160 -14.70 -39.24 12.38
C ALA A 160 -14.66 -38.52 11.03
N TRP A 161 -14.29 -37.24 11.09
CA TRP A 161 -13.95 -36.38 9.96
C TRP A 161 -12.54 -35.86 10.17
N GLN A 162 -11.78 -35.63 9.10
CA GLN A 162 -10.48 -34.98 9.16
C GLN A 162 -10.26 -34.11 7.92
N TRP A 163 -10.08 -32.82 8.13
CA TRP A 163 -9.76 -31.84 7.10
C TRP A 163 -8.26 -31.60 6.99
N LYS A 164 -7.75 -31.46 5.76
CA LYS A 164 -6.34 -31.17 5.49
C LYS A 164 -6.17 -30.28 4.27
N GLN A 165 -5.33 -29.25 4.36
CA GLN A 165 -4.87 -28.51 3.17
C GLN A 165 -3.86 -29.36 2.39
N ILE A 166 -4.12 -29.58 1.10
CA ILE A 166 -3.22 -30.31 0.19
C ILE A 166 -2.32 -29.34 -0.57
N THR A 167 -2.89 -28.27 -1.12
CA THR A 167 -2.15 -27.21 -1.82
C THR A 167 -2.70 -25.82 -1.50
N GLY A 168 -1.84 -24.81 -1.55
CA GLY A 168 -2.21 -23.39 -1.54
C GLY A 168 -0.97 -22.50 -1.51
N PRO A 169 -1.09 -21.19 -1.82
CA PRO A 169 0.04 -20.25 -1.83
C PRO A 169 0.67 -20.01 -0.44
N LYS A 170 -0.09 -20.24 0.63
CA LYS A 170 0.35 -20.12 2.03
C LYS A 170 -0.34 -21.22 2.86
N PRO A 171 0.27 -21.76 3.94
CA PRO A 171 -0.47 -22.56 4.91
C PRO A 171 -1.59 -21.72 5.55
N SER A 172 -2.81 -22.25 5.49
CA SER A 172 -4.00 -21.68 6.13
C SER A 172 -4.15 -22.17 7.57
N LYS A 173 -4.95 -21.47 8.37
CA LYS A 173 -5.29 -21.88 9.73
C LYS A 173 -6.67 -22.54 9.71
N LEU A 174 -6.67 -23.85 9.95
CA LEU A 174 -7.87 -24.68 10.13
C LEU A 174 -8.28 -24.67 11.62
N GLU A 175 -9.55 -24.38 11.89
CA GLU A 175 -10.18 -24.51 13.20
C GLU A 175 -11.24 -25.61 13.13
N ALA A 176 -11.29 -26.48 14.14
CA ALA A 176 -12.14 -27.67 14.17
C ALA A 176 -11.88 -28.64 12.99
N GLU A 177 -10.61 -28.96 12.72
CA GLU A 177 -10.19 -29.87 11.65
C GLU A 177 -10.77 -31.30 11.74
N LYS A 178 -11.25 -31.71 12.93
CA LYS A 178 -11.75 -33.07 13.22
C LYS A 178 -13.27 -33.19 13.28
N THR A 179 -14.00 -32.19 12.80
CA THR A 179 -15.47 -32.16 12.78
C THR A 179 -15.99 -32.00 11.35
N ALA A 180 -17.26 -32.38 11.14
CA ALA A 180 -17.91 -32.29 9.84
C ALA A 180 -17.79 -30.88 9.21
N ILE A 181 -18.00 -29.84 10.02
CA ILE A 181 -17.77 -28.45 9.62
C ILE A 181 -16.40 -28.01 10.14
N CYS A 182 -15.56 -27.47 9.26
CA CYS A 182 -14.25 -26.88 9.59
C CYS A 182 -14.19 -25.42 9.14
N ARG A 183 -13.61 -24.55 9.98
CA ARG A 183 -13.48 -23.11 9.69
C ARG A 183 -12.07 -22.80 9.20
N VAL A 184 -11.98 -22.07 8.09
CA VAL A 184 -10.71 -21.70 7.44
C VAL A 184 -10.43 -20.22 7.60
N SER A 185 -9.19 -19.87 7.95
CA SER A 185 -8.72 -18.49 8.12
C SER A 185 -7.26 -18.31 7.69
N GLY A 186 -6.79 -17.06 7.60
CA GLY A 186 -5.42 -16.75 7.18
C GLY A 186 -5.13 -16.98 5.68
N LEU A 187 -6.15 -16.90 4.84
CA LEU A 187 -6.04 -17.08 3.39
C LEU A 187 -5.52 -15.81 2.70
N VAL A 188 -4.73 -16.00 1.65
CA VAL A 188 -4.25 -14.93 0.74
C VAL A 188 -4.82 -15.18 -0.67
N PRO A 189 -4.75 -14.22 -1.62
CA PRO A 189 -5.20 -14.45 -2.99
C PRO A 189 -4.54 -15.68 -3.64
N GLY A 190 -5.33 -16.52 -4.28
CA GLY A 190 -4.87 -17.74 -4.95
C GLY A 190 -5.85 -18.92 -4.83
N ARG A 191 -5.42 -20.08 -5.33
CA ARG A 191 -6.20 -21.33 -5.32
C ARG A 191 -5.70 -22.26 -4.22
N TYR A 192 -6.62 -22.72 -3.38
CA TYR A 192 -6.41 -23.71 -2.33
C TYR A 192 -7.17 -25.00 -2.67
N ILE A 193 -6.63 -26.13 -2.26
CA ILE A 193 -7.32 -27.44 -2.30
C ILE A 193 -7.28 -28.02 -0.90
N PHE A 194 -8.46 -28.30 -0.36
CA PHE A 194 -8.66 -28.97 0.91
C PHE A 194 -9.22 -30.37 0.66
N GLN A 195 -8.75 -31.33 1.43
CA GLN A 195 -9.23 -32.71 1.43
C GLN A 195 -9.99 -32.98 2.72
N LEU A 196 -11.18 -33.56 2.59
CA LEU A 196 -11.89 -34.22 3.66
C LEU A 196 -11.55 -35.71 3.61
N ASN A 197 -11.26 -36.30 4.77
CA ASN A 197 -11.24 -37.74 5.00
C ASN A 197 -12.34 -38.07 6.02
N VAL A 198 -13.18 -39.07 5.73
CA VAL A 198 -14.20 -39.57 6.65
C VAL A 198 -13.93 -41.03 7.01
N THR A 199 -14.25 -41.42 8.25
CA THR A 199 -14.06 -42.78 8.77
C THR A 199 -15.36 -43.31 9.36
N ASP A 200 -15.72 -44.53 9.03
CA ASP A 200 -16.88 -45.24 9.60
C ASP A 200 -16.58 -45.95 10.93
N ALA A 201 -17.60 -46.53 11.56
CA ALA A 201 -17.47 -47.33 12.77
C ALA A 201 -16.62 -48.62 12.60
N SER A 202 -16.38 -49.06 11.36
CA SER A 202 -15.57 -50.24 11.00
C SER A 202 -14.10 -49.90 10.69
N ASN A 203 -13.72 -48.62 10.74
CA ASN A 203 -12.43 -48.06 10.31
C ASN A 203 -12.15 -48.09 8.80
N LEU A 204 -13.18 -48.22 7.95
CA LEU A 204 -13.06 -47.92 6.52
C LEU A 204 -13.08 -46.40 6.31
N THR A 205 -12.39 -45.95 5.27
CA THR A 205 -12.14 -44.52 5.02
C THR A 205 -12.41 -44.13 3.57
N SER A 206 -12.82 -42.88 3.38
CA SER A 206 -13.01 -42.29 2.05
C SER A 206 -12.63 -40.81 2.06
N THR A 207 -12.20 -40.31 0.90
CA THR A 207 -11.70 -38.93 0.76
C THR A 207 -12.36 -38.20 -0.38
N ASP A 208 -12.64 -36.90 -0.17
CA ASP A 208 -13.11 -35.98 -1.21
C ASP A 208 -12.37 -34.63 -1.11
N ASN A 209 -12.33 -33.86 -2.19
CA ASN A 209 -11.57 -32.62 -2.29
C ASN A 209 -12.44 -31.42 -2.68
N VAL A 210 -12.28 -30.29 -1.98
CA VAL A 210 -12.92 -29.01 -2.29
C VAL A 210 -11.90 -27.94 -2.65
N THR A 211 -12.12 -27.21 -3.74
CA THR A 211 -11.30 -26.06 -4.15
C THR A 211 -11.84 -24.79 -3.52
N VAL A 212 -10.97 -24.00 -2.89
CA VAL A 212 -11.28 -22.63 -2.45
C VAL A 212 -10.46 -21.65 -3.29
N THR A 213 -11.14 -20.83 -4.11
CA THR A 213 -10.52 -19.80 -4.93
C THR A 213 -10.72 -18.43 -4.29
N VAL A 214 -9.61 -17.85 -3.83
CA VAL A 214 -9.58 -16.52 -3.21
C VAL A 214 -9.12 -15.51 -4.25
N VAL A 215 -9.99 -14.60 -4.65
CA VAL A 215 -9.65 -13.43 -5.46
C VAL A 215 -9.56 -12.18 -4.57
N GLN A 216 -9.08 -11.07 -5.12
CA GLN A 216 -9.12 -9.77 -4.45
C GLN A 216 -9.81 -8.79 -5.42
N ASN A 217 -10.93 -8.21 -4.99
CA ASN A 217 -11.76 -7.39 -5.88
C ASN A 217 -11.32 -5.92 -5.92
N SER A 218 -10.65 -5.45 -4.87
CA SER A 218 -10.04 -4.13 -4.78
C SER A 218 -8.74 -4.21 -4.01
N ASN A 219 -7.75 -3.45 -4.46
CA ASN A 219 -6.53 -3.17 -3.71
C ASN A 219 -6.51 -1.65 -3.50
N ALA A 220 -6.65 -1.21 -2.25
CA ALA A 220 -6.37 0.18 -1.90
C ALA A 220 -4.87 0.46 -2.15
N ALA A 221 -4.51 1.71 -2.45
CA ALA A 221 -3.09 2.08 -2.50
C ALA A 221 -2.59 2.35 -1.07
N PRO A 222 -1.36 1.93 -0.72
CA PRO A 222 -0.85 2.05 0.64
C PRO A 222 -0.75 3.51 1.08
N LYS A 223 -1.10 3.80 2.32
CA LYS A 223 -0.97 5.16 2.88
C LYS A 223 0.45 5.39 3.36
N ALA A 224 1.26 6.02 2.49
CA ALA A 224 2.59 6.50 2.84
C ALA A 224 2.54 7.48 4.02
N ASN A 225 3.59 7.45 4.85
CA ASN A 225 3.82 8.38 5.94
C ASN A 225 5.33 8.60 6.06
N ALA A 226 5.80 9.79 5.69
CA ALA A 226 7.21 10.17 5.64
C ALA A 226 7.79 10.66 6.99
N GLY A 227 7.00 10.57 8.07
CA GLY A 227 7.43 10.92 9.43
C GLY A 227 7.28 12.41 9.80
N GLY A 228 6.54 13.18 9.00
CA GLY A 228 6.22 14.59 9.22
C GLY A 228 7.39 15.56 9.03
N ASP A 229 7.11 16.86 9.15
CA ASP A 229 8.12 17.91 9.07
C ASP A 229 9.00 17.96 10.33
N LYS A 230 10.31 18.17 10.15
CA LYS A 230 11.28 18.25 11.25
C LYS A 230 12.12 19.52 11.17
N THR A 231 12.43 20.11 12.33
CA THR A 231 13.44 21.18 12.46
C THR A 231 14.55 20.71 13.40
N ILE A 232 15.79 20.84 12.96
CA ILE A 232 16.99 20.46 13.73
C ILE A 232 17.99 21.62 13.82
N TYR A 233 18.93 21.51 14.75
CA TYR A 233 20.06 22.43 14.90
C TYR A 233 21.35 21.62 14.78
N LEU A 234 22.37 22.17 14.12
CA LEU A 234 23.70 21.58 14.07
C LEU A 234 24.45 21.78 15.42
N PRO A 235 25.57 21.06 15.68
CA PRO A 235 26.04 19.88 14.96
C PRO A 235 25.09 18.69 15.18
N ALA A 236 24.84 17.93 14.13
CA ALA A 236 24.10 16.67 14.20
C ALA A 236 24.65 15.71 13.15
N ASP A 237 25.32 14.65 13.61
CA ASP A 237 26.15 13.79 12.74
C ASP A 237 25.31 12.96 11.76
N VAL A 238 24.20 12.40 12.24
CA VAL A 238 23.26 11.60 11.44
C VAL A 238 21.82 11.91 11.81
N ILE A 239 20.98 12.14 10.80
CA ILE A 239 19.56 12.44 10.93
C ILE A 239 18.73 11.35 10.26
N CYS A 240 17.70 10.88 10.96
CA CYS A 240 16.80 9.83 10.50
C CYS A 240 15.37 10.36 10.24
N LEU A 241 14.88 10.16 9.02
CA LEU A 241 13.46 10.31 8.66
C LEU A 241 12.83 8.91 8.64
N ASN A 242 11.76 8.70 9.41
CA ASN A 242 11.17 7.38 9.60
C ASN A 242 9.88 7.24 8.79
N GLY A 243 9.89 6.35 7.80
CA GLY A 243 8.78 5.96 6.96
C GLY A 243 8.07 4.67 7.40
N SER A 244 8.50 4.04 8.51
CA SER A 244 7.90 2.81 9.04
C SER A 244 6.48 2.99 9.57
N GLY A 245 5.99 4.23 9.69
CA GLY A 245 4.61 4.56 10.06
C GLY A 245 3.64 4.56 8.87
N SER A 246 4.06 4.06 7.71
CA SER A 246 3.20 3.86 6.54
C SER A 246 2.29 2.65 6.77
N THR A 247 1.02 2.75 6.35
CA THR A 247 -0.02 1.76 6.68
C THR A 247 -0.83 1.38 5.45
N ASP A 248 -1.21 0.11 5.35
CA ASP A 248 -2.07 -0.38 4.28
C ASP A 248 -2.95 -1.54 4.76
N GLU A 249 -3.96 -1.90 3.95
CA GLU A 249 -4.78 -3.11 4.12
C GLU A 249 -3.97 -4.39 3.89
N VAL A 250 -2.91 -4.31 3.08
CA VAL A 250 -1.95 -5.37 2.83
C VAL A 250 -0.57 -5.00 3.41
N GLU A 251 0.37 -5.94 3.41
CA GLU A 251 1.73 -5.70 3.85
C GLU A 251 2.47 -4.75 2.88
N VAL A 252 3.02 -3.66 3.42
CA VAL A 252 3.91 -2.74 2.70
C VAL A 252 5.28 -3.41 2.58
N VAL A 253 5.71 -3.70 1.35
CA VAL A 253 6.91 -4.51 1.06
C VAL A 253 8.13 -3.71 0.63
N ALA A 254 7.93 -2.49 0.11
CA ALA A 254 9.02 -1.66 -0.40
C ALA A 254 8.85 -0.18 -0.09
N TRP A 255 10.00 0.50 0.11
CA TRP A 255 10.12 1.93 0.34
C TRP A 255 11.08 2.52 -0.69
N HIS A 256 10.84 3.75 -1.12
CA HIS A 256 11.78 4.52 -1.92
C HIS A 256 11.72 6.00 -1.58
N TRP A 257 12.84 6.57 -1.14
CA TRP A 257 13.00 7.98 -0.87
C TRP A 257 13.65 8.69 -2.05
N THR A 258 12.96 9.66 -2.61
CA THR A 258 13.49 10.57 -3.64
C THR A 258 13.64 11.96 -3.05
N ARG A 259 14.81 12.59 -3.27
CA ARG A 259 14.99 14.01 -2.97
C ARG A 259 14.24 14.84 -4.00
N ASP A 260 13.50 15.85 -3.56
CA ASP A 260 12.77 16.73 -4.47
C ASP A 260 13.74 17.62 -5.29
N PRO A 261 13.49 17.90 -6.59
CA PRO A 261 14.35 18.79 -7.38
C PRO A 261 14.49 20.22 -6.83
N SER A 262 13.53 20.71 -6.03
CA SER A 262 13.59 22.01 -5.33
C SER A 262 14.31 21.97 -3.98
N SER A 263 14.63 20.76 -3.47
CA SER A 263 15.39 20.58 -2.23
C SER A 263 16.83 21.04 -2.38
N LEU A 264 17.42 21.51 -1.27
CA LEU A 264 18.86 21.73 -1.19
C LEU A 264 19.64 20.43 -1.54
N ALA A 265 20.62 20.56 -2.45
CA ALA A 265 21.37 19.43 -3.02
C ALA A 265 22.52 18.92 -2.11
N ALA A 266 22.86 19.66 -1.05
CA ALA A 266 23.83 19.24 -0.04
C ALA A 266 23.34 18.01 0.76
N GLY A 267 24.18 17.51 1.68
CA GLY A 267 23.86 16.36 2.51
C GLY A 267 23.92 15.02 1.76
N LYS A 268 24.53 14.02 2.40
CA LYS A 268 24.75 12.69 1.86
C LYS A 268 23.73 11.69 2.42
N ILE A 269 23.13 10.88 1.55
CA ILE A 269 22.34 9.72 1.95
C ILE A 269 23.32 8.59 2.31
N LEU A 270 23.19 8.03 3.51
CA LEU A 270 24.04 6.94 3.99
C LEU A 270 23.48 5.57 3.59
N GLU A 271 24.38 4.59 3.42
CA GLU A 271 24.06 3.15 3.35
C GLU A 271 23.02 2.71 2.30
N ASN A 272 22.79 3.51 1.24
CA ASN A 272 21.68 3.32 0.30
C ASN A 272 20.30 3.26 0.99
N SER A 273 20.15 3.98 2.11
CA SER A 273 18.91 4.07 2.89
C SER A 273 17.74 4.76 2.17
N SER A 274 17.93 5.13 0.90
CA SER A 274 16.87 5.50 -0.04
C SER A 274 15.92 4.35 -0.38
N TYR A 275 16.21 3.10 -0.01
CA TYR A 275 15.31 1.94 -0.20
C TYR A 275 14.85 1.29 1.11
N SER A 276 15.21 1.86 2.26
CA SER A 276 14.79 1.36 3.58
C SER A 276 13.64 2.16 4.17
N SER A 277 12.93 1.56 5.13
CA SER A 277 11.84 2.21 5.88
C SER A 277 12.30 3.45 6.66
N THR A 278 13.60 3.59 6.96
CA THR A 278 14.20 4.81 7.54
C THR A 278 15.27 5.35 6.60
N LEU A 279 15.20 6.63 6.25
CA LEU A 279 16.23 7.36 5.50
C LEU A 279 17.26 7.96 6.45
N ARG A 280 18.56 7.74 6.20
CA ARG A 280 19.67 8.24 7.01
C ARG A 280 20.47 9.29 6.24
N LEU A 281 20.60 10.49 6.82
CA LEU A 281 21.25 11.66 6.22
C LEU A 281 22.43 12.13 7.09
N ALA A 282 23.53 12.52 6.45
CA ALA A 282 24.69 13.15 7.08
C ALA A 282 25.19 14.34 6.23
N ASP A 283 26.24 15.02 6.68
CA ASP A 283 26.88 16.17 5.99
C ASP A 283 25.88 17.31 5.65
N LEU A 284 24.91 17.52 6.53
CA LEU A 284 23.85 18.52 6.35
C LEU A 284 24.34 19.94 6.67
N ILE A 285 24.16 20.86 5.73
CA ILE A 285 24.33 22.30 5.95
C ILE A 285 22.98 22.96 6.29
N PRO A 286 22.96 24.16 6.92
CA PRO A 286 21.73 24.89 7.18
C PRO A 286 20.91 25.18 5.89
N GLY A 287 19.60 24.98 5.96
CA GLY A 287 18.70 25.11 4.82
C GLY A 287 17.45 24.23 4.92
N ARG A 288 16.62 24.23 3.86
CA ARG A 288 15.44 23.38 3.73
C ARG A 288 15.74 22.22 2.79
N TYR A 289 15.50 21.00 3.26
CA TYR A 289 15.53 19.78 2.47
C TYR A 289 14.11 19.24 2.32
N MET A 290 13.79 18.64 1.18
CA MET A 290 12.49 18.04 0.89
C MET A 290 12.68 16.66 0.28
N PHE A 291 11.99 15.67 0.84
CA PHE A 291 12.03 14.28 0.40
C PHE A 291 10.61 13.76 0.21
N THR A 292 10.41 13.03 -0.88
CA THR A 292 9.19 12.26 -1.12
C THR A 292 9.48 10.80 -0.79
N LEU A 293 8.68 10.21 0.10
CA LEU A 293 8.62 8.77 0.29
C LEU A 293 7.57 8.20 -0.66
N THR A 294 7.95 7.21 -1.46
CA THR A 294 7.01 6.30 -2.14
C THR A 294 7.06 4.95 -1.45
N VAL A 295 5.91 4.33 -1.21
CA VAL A 295 5.81 2.96 -0.67
C VAL A 295 4.95 2.09 -1.59
N TRP A 296 5.21 0.78 -1.58
CA TRP A 296 4.45 -0.20 -2.35
C TRP A 296 3.95 -1.35 -1.47
N ASP A 297 2.76 -1.83 -1.78
CA ASP A 297 2.19 -3.05 -1.22
C ASP A 297 2.67 -4.31 -1.98
N ALA A 298 2.31 -5.49 -1.48
CA ALA A 298 2.66 -6.78 -2.08
C ALA A 298 2.02 -7.03 -3.47
N GLN A 299 1.02 -6.25 -3.87
CA GLN A 299 0.30 -6.32 -5.15
C GLN A 299 0.86 -5.34 -6.18
N GLY A 300 1.74 -4.41 -5.77
CA GLY A 300 2.41 -3.43 -6.60
C GLY A 300 1.69 -2.08 -6.71
N ALA A 301 0.61 -1.80 -5.97
CA ALA A 301 0.09 -0.43 -5.91
C ALA A 301 0.95 0.45 -5.00
N SER A 302 0.91 1.77 -5.21
CA SER A 302 1.88 2.69 -4.62
C SER A 302 1.25 3.94 -4.03
N GLY A 303 1.71 4.34 -2.84
CA GLY A 303 1.36 5.61 -2.20
C GLY A 303 2.57 6.52 -2.07
N LYS A 304 2.31 7.83 -1.90
CA LYS A 304 3.35 8.86 -1.74
C LYS A 304 3.03 9.83 -0.62
N ASP A 305 4.07 10.26 0.09
CA ASP A 305 4.00 11.32 1.11
C ASP A 305 5.30 12.17 1.08
N THR A 306 5.22 13.42 1.51
CA THR A 306 6.32 14.39 1.45
C THR A 306 6.67 14.94 2.82
N THR A 307 7.95 14.97 3.15
CA THR A 307 8.48 15.55 4.41
C THR A 307 9.49 16.65 4.09
N SER A 308 9.48 17.72 4.91
CA SER A 308 10.51 18.74 4.90
C SER A 308 11.34 18.73 6.19
N LEU A 309 12.66 18.83 6.00
CA LEU A 309 13.66 18.92 7.05
C LEU A 309 14.31 20.30 7.00
N ILE A 310 14.09 21.10 8.03
CA ILE A 310 14.70 22.43 8.21
C ILE A 310 15.92 22.29 9.11
N VAL A 311 17.10 22.49 8.55
CA VAL A 311 18.38 22.46 9.28
C VAL A 311 18.75 23.90 9.63
N LYS A 312 18.89 24.18 10.93
CA LYS A 312 19.31 25.49 11.44
C LYS A 312 20.77 25.46 11.89
N PRO A 313 21.46 26.63 11.90
CA PRO A 313 22.79 26.74 12.47
C PRO A 313 22.85 26.30 13.95
N PRO A 314 24.05 26.02 14.47
CA PRO A 314 24.24 25.73 15.89
C PRO A 314 23.71 26.83 16.82
N ARG A 315 23.18 26.42 17.98
CA ARG A 315 22.49 27.33 18.93
C ARG A 315 23.44 28.21 19.70
N ASP A 316 24.60 27.68 20.08
CA ASP A 316 25.73 28.41 20.64
C ASP A 316 26.13 29.60 19.75
N LEU A 317 26.23 29.38 18.43
CA LEU A 317 26.59 30.43 17.46
C LEU A 317 25.55 31.55 17.28
N LEU A 318 24.34 31.42 17.85
CA LEU A 318 23.33 32.49 17.82
C LEU A 318 23.71 33.66 18.73
N ASP A 319 24.33 33.38 19.88
CA ASP A 319 24.67 34.41 20.88
C ASP A 319 26.08 35.00 20.68
N HIS A 320 26.78 34.59 19.62
CA HIS A 320 28.06 35.14 19.20
C HIS A 320 27.86 36.43 18.39
N VAL A 321 28.64 37.46 18.74
CA VAL A 321 28.63 38.77 18.06
C VAL A 321 29.92 38.95 17.26
N GLU A 322 29.78 39.41 16.02
CA GLU A 322 30.86 39.76 15.09
C GLU A 322 31.06 41.28 15.07
N LEU A 323 32.31 41.69 15.29
CA LEU A 323 32.78 43.06 15.20
C LEU A 323 33.84 43.19 14.10
N LEU A 324 33.62 44.10 13.16
CA LEU A 324 34.58 44.44 12.10
C LEU A 324 35.12 45.85 12.33
N LEU A 325 36.43 45.97 12.48
CA LEU A 325 37.13 47.23 12.78
C LEU A 325 37.90 47.74 11.55
N ASN A 326 38.04 49.06 11.43
CA ASN A 326 38.85 49.68 10.38
C ASN A 326 40.35 49.69 10.72
N VAL A 327 40.92 48.52 11.02
CA VAL A 327 42.33 48.34 11.43
C VAL A 327 42.92 47.14 10.71
N ASP A 328 44.15 47.26 10.21
CA ASP A 328 44.89 46.12 9.63
C ASP A 328 45.31 45.14 10.73
N VAL A 329 45.00 43.85 10.53
CA VAL A 329 45.34 42.79 11.49
C VAL A 329 46.85 42.64 11.71
N GLN A 330 47.69 43.07 10.76
CA GLN A 330 49.15 43.01 10.89
C GLN A 330 49.71 44.04 11.89
N THR A 331 48.98 45.13 12.15
CA THR A 331 49.40 46.20 13.06
C THR A 331 48.68 46.16 14.41
N PHE A 332 47.66 45.31 14.54
CA PHE A 332 46.83 45.20 15.74
C PHE A 332 47.52 44.34 16.83
N THR A 333 47.85 44.97 17.96
CA THR A 333 48.62 44.32 19.04
C THR A 333 47.74 43.69 20.12
N GLN A 334 48.31 42.81 20.95
CA GLN A 334 47.57 42.20 22.07
C GLN A 334 47.11 43.23 23.11
N GLU A 335 47.92 44.27 23.40
CA GLU A 335 47.53 45.34 24.32
C GLU A 335 46.30 46.12 23.80
N GLN A 336 46.22 46.32 22.48
CA GLN A 336 45.09 46.95 21.82
C GLN A 336 43.83 46.06 21.88
N LEU A 337 43.97 44.74 21.71
CA LEU A 337 42.89 43.78 21.90
C LEU A 337 42.35 43.78 23.34
N ASP A 338 43.23 43.74 24.34
CA ASP A 338 42.83 43.77 25.75
C ASP A 338 42.17 45.12 26.13
N THR A 339 42.58 46.21 25.48
CA THR A 339 41.97 47.54 25.64
C THR A 339 40.58 47.59 25.00
N LEU A 340 40.44 47.08 23.78
CA LEU A 340 39.16 46.97 23.07
C LEU A 340 38.14 46.17 23.87
N LEU A 341 38.52 45.00 24.41
CA LEU A 341 37.60 44.14 25.18
C LEU A 341 37.06 44.88 26.41
N LYS A 342 37.91 45.60 27.15
CA LYS A 342 37.50 46.44 28.29
C LYS A 342 36.59 47.60 27.88
N GLN A 343 36.85 48.23 26.73
CA GLN A 343 35.96 49.28 26.21
C GLN A 343 34.58 48.72 25.82
N LEU A 344 34.52 47.50 25.26
CA LEU A 344 33.26 46.81 24.97
C LEU A 344 32.48 46.42 26.24
N GLU A 345 33.17 45.97 27.29
CA GLU A 345 32.56 45.74 28.61
C GLU A 345 31.91 47.02 29.17
N LEU A 346 32.65 48.14 29.12
CA LEU A 346 32.15 49.46 29.55
C LEU A 346 30.96 49.95 28.70
N LEU A 347 30.96 49.71 27.39
CA LEU A 347 29.84 50.06 26.48
C LEU A 347 28.58 49.23 26.72
N LEU A 348 28.72 47.97 27.15
CA LEU A 348 27.62 47.05 27.40
C LEU A 348 27.05 47.16 28.83
N HIS A 349 27.78 47.80 29.74
CA HIS A 349 27.39 48.02 31.12
C HIS A 349 26.16 48.93 31.22
N ASP A 350 25.02 48.34 31.60
CA ASP A 350 23.72 49.02 31.71
C ASP A 350 23.11 48.77 33.11
N GLY A 351 23.94 48.93 34.14
CA GLY A 351 23.60 48.71 35.55
C GLY A 351 24.02 47.35 36.13
N GLU A 352 24.36 46.37 35.28
CA GLU A 352 24.89 45.05 35.67
C GLU A 352 26.31 44.85 35.10
N PRO A 353 27.24 44.21 35.84
CA PRO A 353 28.57 43.90 35.33
C PRO A 353 28.46 42.92 34.16
N VAL A 354 29.01 43.32 33.01
CA VAL A 354 29.11 42.51 31.80
C VAL A 354 30.57 42.17 31.57
N THR A 355 30.88 40.89 31.34
CA THR A 355 32.20 40.43 30.89
C THR A 355 32.13 40.08 29.40
N VAL A 356 33.19 40.39 28.66
CA VAL A 356 33.28 40.13 27.21
C VAL A 356 34.36 39.10 26.94
N THR A 357 33.94 37.90 26.53
CA THR A 357 34.84 36.78 26.24
C THR A 357 35.15 36.70 24.75
N LEU A 358 36.44 36.78 24.41
CA LEU A 358 36.92 36.58 23.05
C LEU A 358 36.78 35.12 22.64
N VAL A 359 35.96 34.82 21.63
CA VAL A 359 35.83 33.47 21.08
C VAL A 359 36.82 33.25 19.94
N LYS A 360 36.96 34.23 19.04
CA LYS A 360 37.87 34.12 17.89
C LYS A 360 38.31 35.49 17.39
N LEU A 361 39.62 35.70 17.30
CA LEU A 361 40.19 36.75 16.46
C LEU A 361 40.45 36.19 15.04
N SER A 362 40.07 36.96 14.03
CA SER A 362 40.25 36.63 12.61
C SER A 362 40.43 37.92 11.80
N TYR A 363 40.60 37.78 10.48
CA TYR A 363 40.63 38.92 9.56
C TYR A 363 39.64 38.71 8.42
N GLN A 364 39.16 39.79 7.83
CA GLN A 364 38.43 39.74 6.57
C GLN A 364 39.43 39.52 5.42
N GLN A 365 39.28 38.45 4.65
CA GLN A 365 40.24 38.04 3.62
C GLN A 365 40.47 39.10 2.52
N ASP A 366 39.44 39.87 2.16
CA ASP A 366 39.51 40.86 1.08
C ASP A 366 40.21 42.17 1.48
N THR A 367 40.21 42.50 2.78
CA THR A 367 40.58 43.84 3.28
C THR A 367 41.65 43.83 4.37
N MET A 368 42.09 42.64 4.82
CA MET A 368 42.99 42.44 5.97
C MET A 368 42.53 43.07 7.29
N ARG A 369 41.26 43.50 7.36
CA ARG A 369 40.69 44.15 8.54
C ARG A 369 40.44 43.19 9.69
N VAL A 370 40.68 43.65 10.91
CA VAL A 370 40.42 42.91 12.16
C VAL A 370 38.93 42.56 12.26
N ARG A 371 38.66 41.26 12.39
CA ARG A 371 37.33 40.67 12.55
C ARG A 371 37.29 39.82 13.82
N ILE A 372 36.63 40.34 14.84
CA ILE A 372 36.56 39.71 16.17
C ILE A 372 35.17 39.08 16.35
N VAL A 373 35.15 37.87 16.93
CA VAL A 373 33.94 37.20 17.40
C VAL A 373 34.03 37.05 18.91
N PHE A 374 33.03 37.55 19.62
CA PHE A 374 32.97 37.55 21.08
C PHE A 374 31.58 37.16 21.59
N VAL A 375 31.51 36.84 22.87
CA VAL A 375 30.27 36.63 23.63
C VAL A 375 30.28 37.60 24.81
N ALA A 376 29.09 38.02 25.26
CA ALA A 376 28.92 38.85 26.45
C ALA A 376 28.11 38.09 27.51
N GLU A 377 28.59 38.11 28.76
CA GLU A 377 27.95 37.46 29.90
C GLU A 377 27.58 38.52 30.94
N GLY A 378 26.30 38.57 31.31
CA GLY A 378 25.80 39.42 32.38
C GLY A 378 25.73 38.61 33.68
N GLY A 379 26.63 38.89 34.62
CA GLY A 379 26.76 38.12 35.86
C GLY A 379 27.13 36.65 35.62
N THR A 380 26.14 35.76 35.68
CA THR A 380 26.28 34.30 35.45
C THR A 380 25.51 33.80 34.23
N THR A 381 24.91 34.70 33.44
CA THR A 381 24.07 34.34 32.28
C THR A 381 24.56 34.97 30.98
N GLN A 382 24.71 34.15 29.94
CA GLN A 382 25.04 34.60 28.60
C GLN A 382 23.94 35.52 28.05
N MET A 383 24.34 36.69 27.54
CA MET A 383 23.42 37.66 26.96
C MET A 383 23.03 37.24 25.55
N LYS A 384 21.77 37.45 25.16
CA LYS A 384 21.31 37.17 23.80
C LYS A 384 22.04 38.03 22.77
N GLY A 385 22.61 37.41 21.72
CA GLY A 385 23.44 38.12 20.74
C GLY A 385 22.78 39.37 20.13
N MET A 386 21.50 39.28 19.77
CA MET A 386 20.74 40.43 19.24
C MET A 386 20.59 41.59 20.24
N ALA A 387 20.51 41.31 21.54
CA ALA A 387 20.43 42.37 22.56
C ALA A 387 21.79 43.08 22.74
N VAL A 388 22.89 42.32 22.64
CA VAL A 388 24.27 42.85 22.67
C VAL A 388 24.50 43.77 21.46
N VAL A 389 24.14 43.33 20.25
CA VAL A 389 24.25 44.14 19.02
C VAL A 389 23.43 45.42 19.10
N SER A 390 22.15 45.34 19.52
CA SER A 390 21.27 46.51 19.62
C SER A 390 21.79 47.54 20.65
N ARG A 391 22.28 47.08 21.81
CA ARG A 391 22.94 47.95 22.81
C ARG A 391 24.19 48.63 22.22
N LEU A 392 25.06 47.87 21.57
CA LEU A 392 26.29 48.41 20.96
C LEU A 392 26.00 49.43 19.87
N LYS A 393 25.12 49.13 18.89
CA LYS A 393 24.72 50.09 17.84
C LYS A 393 24.21 51.39 18.45
N LYS A 394 23.29 51.32 19.42
CA LYS A 394 22.73 52.50 20.11
C LYS A 394 23.78 53.31 20.88
N ARG A 395 24.72 52.66 21.58
CA ARG A 395 25.79 53.34 22.33
C ARG A 395 26.84 53.94 21.38
N LEU A 396 27.21 53.25 20.31
CA LEU A 396 28.17 53.74 19.31
C LEU A 396 27.63 54.93 18.49
N HIS A 397 26.34 54.93 18.12
CA HIS A 397 25.71 56.08 17.46
C HIS A 397 25.66 57.33 18.35
N THR A 398 25.60 57.16 19.68
CA THR A 398 25.54 58.29 20.63
C THR A 398 26.92 58.73 21.14
N HIS A 399 27.90 57.83 21.19
CA HIS A 399 29.23 58.05 21.77
C HIS A 399 30.32 57.44 20.87
N SER A 400 30.42 57.93 19.63
CA SER A 400 31.34 57.40 18.61
C SER A 400 32.83 57.50 18.95
N ALA A 401 33.20 58.29 19.96
CA ALA A 401 34.58 58.48 20.43
C ALA A 401 34.97 57.59 21.63
N LEU A 402 34.15 56.59 22.00
CA LEU A 402 34.42 55.73 23.17
C LEU A 402 35.25 54.47 22.86
N LEU A 403 35.53 54.23 21.57
CA LEU A 403 36.48 53.23 21.08
C LEU A 403 37.63 53.94 20.37
N ASP A 404 38.85 53.43 20.51
CA ASP A 404 40.03 53.97 19.83
C ASP A 404 40.04 53.69 18.31
N TRP A 405 39.10 52.88 17.82
CA TRP A 405 39.01 52.45 16.43
C TRP A 405 37.60 52.60 15.86
N GLU A 406 37.53 52.95 14.57
CA GLU A 406 36.28 53.02 13.82
C GLU A 406 35.68 51.63 13.63
N VAL A 407 34.46 51.46 14.14
CA VAL A 407 33.66 50.25 13.97
C VAL A 407 32.91 50.32 12.64
N LEU A 408 33.22 49.41 11.73
CA LEU A 408 32.57 49.34 10.41
C LEU A 408 31.27 48.54 10.45
N ARG A 409 31.19 47.52 11.32
CA ARG A 409 30.03 46.64 11.43
C ARG A 409 29.98 45.94 12.79
N VAL A 410 28.79 45.90 13.38
CA VAL A 410 28.45 45.08 14.57
C VAL A 410 27.22 44.26 14.21
N ASP A 411 27.32 42.95 14.10
CA ASP A 411 26.17 42.08 13.81
C ASP A 411 26.30 40.74 14.54
N THR A 412 25.23 39.95 14.60
CA THR A 412 25.32 38.57 15.10
C THR A 412 26.03 37.67 14.08
N LEU A 413 26.83 36.71 14.58
CA LEU A 413 27.60 35.79 13.73
C LEU A 413 26.68 34.97 12.81
N VAL A 414 25.52 34.57 13.32
CA VAL A 414 24.40 34.02 12.55
C VAL A 414 23.33 35.10 12.40
N CYS A 415 22.93 35.37 11.14
CA CYS A 415 21.93 36.39 10.81
C CYS A 415 20.58 36.06 11.48
N GLN A 416 20.10 36.96 12.35
CA GLN A 416 18.92 36.74 13.21
C GLN A 416 17.86 37.85 13.10
N ASN A 417 18.00 38.78 12.17
CA ASN A 417 17.00 39.80 11.89
C ASN A 417 15.69 39.10 11.51
N GLN A 418 14.58 39.53 12.10
CA GLN A 418 13.27 38.90 11.88
C GLN A 418 12.66 39.23 10.51
N CYS A 419 13.26 40.17 9.76
CA CYS A 419 12.90 40.59 8.41
C CYS A 419 11.39 40.80 8.22
N SER A 420 10.73 41.33 9.27
CA SER A 420 9.31 41.67 9.27
C SER A 420 8.36 40.50 8.92
N ALA A 421 8.83 39.25 9.02
CA ALA A 421 8.16 38.05 8.48
C ALA A 421 7.86 38.10 6.95
N HIS A 422 8.49 39.02 6.22
CA HIS A 422 8.33 39.27 4.77
C HIS A 422 9.68 39.22 4.04
N GLY A 423 10.63 38.45 4.57
CA GLY A 423 11.98 38.32 4.03
C GLY A 423 12.81 37.29 4.77
N SER A 424 14.02 37.06 4.27
CA SER A 424 15.00 36.14 4.86
C SER A 424 16.32 36.86 5.17
N CYS A 425 16.94 36.51 6.29
CA CYS A 425 18.18 37.14 6.75
C CYS A 425 19.38 36.49 6.03
N ASP A 426 20.06 37.22 5.13
CA ASP A 426 21.21 36.70 4.40
C ASP A 426 22.45 36.59 5.31
N VAL A 427 23.02 35.38 5.34
CA VAL A 427 24.15 35.01 6.17
C VAL A 427 25.42 35.81 5.81
N TYR A 428 25.58 36.26 4.57
CA TYR A 428 26.77 36.98 4.10
C TYR A 428 26.68 38.49 4.31
N THR A 429 25.64 39.13 3.78
CA THR A 429 25.46 40.60 3.89
C THR A 429 24.96 41.04 5.26
N LYS A 430 24.40 40.14 6.08
CA LYS A 430 23.70 40.41 7.35
C LYS A 430 22.45 41.29 7.20
N ARG A 431 21.93 41.40 5.98
CA ARG A 431 20.73 42.18 5.63
C ARG A 431 19.54 41.26 5.33
N CYS A 432 18.35 41.83 5.41
CA CYS A 432 17.12 41.17 5.02
C CYS A 432 16.94 41.24 3.50
N VAL A 433 16.85 40.07 2.87
CA VAL A 433 16.39 39.93 1.48
C VAL A 433 14.87 39.78 1.53
N CYS A 434 14.17 40.84 1.15
CA CYS A 434 12.71 40.90 1.19
C CYS A 434 12.08 40.05 0.08
N GLU A 435 10.90 39.51 0.37
CA GLU A 435 10.07 38.82 -0.61
C GLU A 435 9.49 39.79 -1.65
N ALA A 436 8.94 39.25 -2.74
CA ALA A 436 8.32 40.07 -3.78
C ALA A 436 7.26 41.02 -3.19
N PHE A 437 7.25 42.26 -3.69
CA PHE A 437 6.39 43.38 -3.25
C PHE A 437 6.73 43.99 -1.87
N TRP A 438 7.78 43.55 -1.19
CA TRP A 438 8.31 44.15 0.04
C TRP A 438 9.69 44.78 -0.16
N MET A 439 10.04 45.78 0.65
CA MET A 439 11.32 46.49 0.61
C MET A 439 11.74 47.00 2.00
N GLU A 440 13.03 47.36 2.12
CA GLU A 440 13.59 47.97 3.35
C GLU A 440 12.91 49.31 3.69
N ASP A 441 12.79 49.59 4.99
CA ASP A 441 12.34 50.90 5.46
C ASP A 441 13.45 51.94 5.23
N LEU A 442 13.22 52.83 4.27
CA LEU A 442 14.19 53.86 3.88
C LEU A 442 14.44 54.89 4.99
N PHE A 443 13.46 55.15 5.88
CA PHE A 443 13.68 56.03 7.03
C PHE A 443 14.50 55.33 8.10
N ARG A 444 14.24 54.06 8.40
CA ARG A 444 15.00 53.31 9.42
C ARG A 444 16.44 53.03 8.98
N SER A 445 16.64 52.80 7.68
CA SER A 445 17.95 52.59 7.05
C SER A 445 18.82 53.87 7.01
N TYR A 446 18.21 55.05 6.82
CA TYR A 446 18.95 56.32 6.62
C TYR A 446 18.93 57.29 7.81
N LEU A 447 17.93 57.20 8.70
CA LEU A 447 17.71 58.10 9.84
C LEU A 447 17.53 57.37 11.19
N GLY A 448 17.42 56.04 11.18
CA GLY A 448 17.20 55.21 12.37
C GLY A 448 18.41 54.34 12.75
N ASP A 449 18.13 53.18 13.37
CA ASP A 449 19.13 52.28 13.97
C ASP A 449 20.04 51.53 12.97
N GLN A 450 19.93 51.84 11.67
CA GLN A 450 20.66 51.18 10.57
C GLN A 450 20.44 49.66 10.45
N GLU A 451 19.38 49.13 11.08
CA GLU A 451 18.95 47.73 10.96
C GLU A 451 18.15 47.51 9.67
N SER A 452 18.49 46.46 8.92
CA SER A 452 17.77 46.03 7.73
C SER A 452 16.50 45.23 8.09
N ASN A 453 15.38 45.61 7.49
CA ASN A 453 14.02 45.09 7.73
C ASN A 453 13.24 44.96 6.40
N CYS A 454 12.00 44.49 6.43
CA CYS A 454 11.13 44.38 5.25
C CYS A 454 9.72 44.92 5.54
N ASP A 455 9.62 46.03 6.27
CA ASP A 455 8.34 46.56 6.77
C ASP A 455 7.51 47.26 5.68
N TRP A 456 8.12 47.71 4.58
CA TRP A 456 7.43 48.54 3.57
C TRP A 456 6.95 47.72 2.39
N SER A 457 5.66 47.85 2.05
CA SER A 457 5.16 47.35 0.77
C SER A 457 5.46 48.32 -0.35
N VAL A 458 6.08 47.81 -1.42
CA VAL A 458 6.39 48.55 -2.66
C VAL A 458 5.13 49.19 -3.24
N LEU A 459 3.97 48.54 -3.13
CA LEU A 459 2.69 49.06 -3.63
C LEU A 459 2.26 50.33 -2.88
N TYR A 460 2.35 50.34 -1.54
CA TYR A 460 2.01 51.54 -0.76
C TYR A 460 3.01 52.68 -0.99
N VAL A 461 4.30 52.39 -1.12
CA VAL A 461 5.32 53.40 -1.45
C VAL A 461 5.05 54.06 -2.80
N ILE A 462 4.65 53.28 -3.82
CA ILE A 462 4.28 53.82 -5.14
C ILE A 462 3.02 54.70 -5.04
N ILE A 463 1.97 54.24 -4.35
CA ILE A 463 0.73 55.02 -4.18
C ILE A 463 1.00 56.34 -3.45
N VAL A 464 1.71 56.29 -2.32
CA VAL A 464 2.01 57.48 -1.51
C VAL A 464 2.92 58.45 -2.26
N SER A 465 3.94 57.96 -2.98
CA SER A 465 4.79 58.85 -3.79
C SER A 465 4.02 59.53 -4.94
N PHE A 466 3.09 58.83 -5.59
CA PHE A 466 2.21 59.42 -6.60
C PHE A 466 1.24 60.46 -6.00
N LEU A 467 0.69 60.20 -4.81
CA LEU A 467 -0.14 61.18 -4.07
C LEU A 467 0.69 62.41 -3.68
N ILE A 468 1.93 62.24 -3.22
CA ILE A 468 2.82 63.37 -2.89
C ILE A 468 3.13 64.19 -4.15
N VAL A 469 3.49 63.55 -5.27
CA VAL A 469 3.78 64.24 -6.54
C VAL A 469 2.56 64.98 -7.08
N THR A 470 1.36 64.37 -7.03
CA THR A 470 0.12 65.03 -7.48
C THR A 470 -0.24 66.21 -6.59
N VAL A 471 -0.15 66.08 -5.25
CA VAL A 471 -0.37 67.19 -4.31
C VAL A 471 0.64 68.31 -4.52
N LEU A 472 1.95 68.01 -4.60
CA LEU A 472 2.98 69.02 -4.88
C LEU A 472 2.74 69.72 -6.21
N SER A 473 2.37 68.98 -7.27
CA SER A 473 2.05 69.57 -8.57
C SER A 473 0.82 70.49 -8.47
N ALA A 474 -0.23 70.08 -7.75
CA ALA A 474 -1.44 70.86 -7.54
C ALA A 474 -1.18 72.10 -6.67
N SER A 475 -0.31 72.02 -5.66
CA SER A 475 0.13 73.17 -4.86
C SER A 475 0.93 74.17 -5.68
N ILE A 476 1.88 73.70 -6.50
CA ILE A 476 2.65 74.55 -7.43
C ILE A 476 1.72 75.22 -8.45
N TRP A 477 0.77 74.47 -9.01
CA TRP A 477 -0.21 74.98 -9.98
C TRP A 477 -1.18 75.98 -9.34
N GLY A 478 -1.63 75.70 -8.12
CA GLY A 478 -2.47 76.60 -7.32
C GLY A 478 -1.77 77.92 -6.98
N LEU A 479 -0.49 77.86 -6.58
CA LEU A 479 0.35 79.05 -6.37
C LEU A 479 0.52 79.87 -7.66
N ALA A 480 0.78 79.21 -8.80
CA ALA A 480 0.89 79.88 -10.09
C ALA A 480 -0.43 80.56 -10.53
N CYS A 481 -1.57 79.91 -10.31
CA CYS A 481 -2.90 80.49 -10.56
C CYS A 481 -3.24 81.63 -9.60
N PHE A 482 -2.85 81.56 -8.33
CA PHE A 482 -3.05 82.64 -7.36
C PHE A 482 -2.23 83.89 -7.73
N CYS A 483 -0.99 83.69 -8.16
CA CYS A 483 -0.14 84.78 -8.70
C CYS A 483 -0.69 85.38 -10.01
N SER A 484 -1.46 84.64 -10.81
CA SER A 484 -2.06 85.16 -12.05
C SER A 484 -3.35 85.98 -11.80
N GLN A 485 -4.11 85.67 -10.75
CA GLN A 485 -5.35 86.39 -10.41
C GLN A 485 -5.12 87.79 -9.78
N MET A 486 -3.98 88.07 -9.15
CA MET A 486 -3.69 89.39 -8.55
C MET A 486 -3.41 90.53 -9.56
N LYS A 487 -3.42 90.27 -10.87
CA LYS A 487 -3.16 91.30 -11.91
C LYS A 487 -4.42 91.69 -12.70
N PHE A 488 -5.41 92.29 -12.02
CA PHE A 488 -6.57 92.87 -12.70
C PHE A 488 -7.11 94.19 -12.09
N GLN A 489 -6.28 95.25 -12.13
CA GLN A 489 -6.77 96.64 -12.25
C GLN A 489 -5.87 97.44 -13.20
N ARG A 490 -6.44 98.47 -13.83
CA ARG A 490 -6.07 99.00 -15.16
C ARG A 490 -5.46 100.45 -15.10
N PRO A 491 -5.02 101.11 -16.20
CA PRO A 491 -3.64 101.62 -16.27
C PRO A 491 -3.48 103.11 -16.69
N SER A 492 -2.23 103.60 -16.68
CA SER A 492 -1.62 104.60 -17.60
C SER A 492 -0.12 104.77 -17.21
N ILE A 493 0.85 105.17 -18.03
CA ILE A 493 0.93 105.53 -19.46
C ILE A 493 2.40 105.32 -19.95
N TRP A 494 2.62 104.80 -21.16
CA TRP A 494 3.88 104.74 -21.97
C TRP A 494 5.15 104.06 -21.35
N GLY A 495 5.91 103.24 -22.06
CA GLY A 495 5.72 102.65 -23.39
C GLY A 495 6.99 101.96 -23.92
N LEU A 496 6.90 100.66 -24.24
CA LEU A 496 7.78 99.97 -25.20
C LEU A 496 7.11 98.66 -25.65
N ALA A 497 7.01 98.47 -26.96
CA ALA A 497 6.05 97.51 -27.53
C ALA A 497 6.58 96.08 -27.59
N CYS A 498 5.82 95.15 -27.03
CA CYS A 498 5.75 93.80 -27.55
C CYS A 498 5.12 93.84 -28.95
N PHE A 499 5.68 93.10 -29.92
CA PHE A 499 4.96 92.74 -31.14
C PHE A 499 5.03 91.24 -31.36
N CYS A 500 3.86 90.65 -31.55
CA CYS A 500 3.65 89.22 -31.80
C CYS A 500 3.17 89.03 -33.25
N SER A 501 3.11 87.77 -33.71
CA SER A 501 2.45 87.34 -34.96
C SER A 501 3.21 87.68 -36.27
N GLN A 502 3.04 86.98 -37.41
CA GLN A 502 2.14 85.89 -37.76
C GLN A 502 2.54 85.16 -39.09
N MET A 503 1.91 84.00 -39.35
CA MET A 503 1.50 83.47 -40.68
C MET A 503 2.45 82.68 -41.64
N LYS A 504 1.94 81.46 -41.96
CA LYS A 504 1.69 80.84 -43.31
C LYS A 504 2.80 80.14 -44.13
N PHE A 505 2.59 78.81 -44.29
CA PHE A 505 2.56 78.00 -45.53
C PHE A 505 3.22 78.57 -46.83
N GLN A 506 4.22 77.88 -47.38
CA GLN A 506 4.09 76.98 -48.56
C GLN A 506 5.42 76.25 -48.92
N ARG A 507 5.34 75.24 -49.80
CA ARG A 507 6.42 74.28 -50.17
C ARG A 507 7.54 74.90 -51.03
N PRO A 508 8.77 74.36 -50.94
CA PRO A 508 9.65 74.25 -52.11
C PRO A 508 9.91 72.80 -52.56
N ARG A 509 10.29 72.63 -53.84
CA ARG A 509 10.55 71.35 -54.52
C ARG A 509 11.98 70.84 -54.27
N LYS A 510 12.16 69.52 -54.46
CA LYS A 510 13.43 68.81 -54.74
C LYS A 510 14.39 69.64 -55.63
N LYS A 511 15.69 69.71 -55.29
CA LYS A 511 16.74 68.85 -55.89
C LYS A 511 18.18 69.17 -55.43
N LYS A 512 18.96 68.08 -55.31
CA LYS A 512 20.42 67.94 -55.47
C LYS A 512 21.36 68.67 -54.50
N ASN A 513 21.93 67.88 -53.60
CA ASN A 513 23.27 68.07 -53.06
C ASN A 513 24.30 68.03 -54.21
N TYR A 514 25.33 68.86 -54.12
CA TYR A 514 26.67 68.50 -54.58
C TYR A 514 27.65 68.86 -53.45
N MET A 515 28.46 67.88 -53.07
CA MET A 515 29.57 68.06 -52.15
C MET A 515 30.80 68.40 -52.99
N LEU A 516 31.55 69.44 -52.61
CA LEU A 516 32.85 69.72 -53.19
C LEU A 516 33.90 69.27 -52.17
N LEU A 517 34.63 68.20 -52.52
CA LEU A 517 35.76 67.71 -51.73
C LEU A 517 36.89 68.74 -51.73
N ARG A 518 37.76 68.66 -50.72
CA ARG A 518 39.20 68.83 -50.94
C ARG A 518 39.98 67.74 -50.23
N ASP A 519 40.72 67.02 -51.05
CA ASP A 519 41.40 65.76 -50.78
C ASP A 519 42.53 65.83 -49.75
N ALA A 520 42.77 64.69 -49.10
CA ALA A 520 44.11 64.15 -48.93
C ALA A 520 44.12 62.71 -49.49
N ARG A 521 45.19 62.37 -50.21
CA ARG A 521 45.30 61.23 -51.13
C ARG A 521 45.77 59.92 -50.45
N ASP A 522 45.24 58.81 -50.99
CA ASP A 522 45.91 57.53 -51.37
C ASP A 522 46.71 56.75 -50.28
N ALA A 523 46.75 55.41 -50.17
CA ALA A 523 46.21 54.26 -50.92
C ALA A 523 46.49 52.97 -50.06
N ASP A 524 45.97 51.75 -50.25
CA ASP A 524 44.85 51.15 -51.04
C ASP A 524 44.70 49.66 -50.59
N LYS A 525 43.63 48.95 -51.01
CA LYS A 525 43.41 47.47 -51.04
C LYS A 525 43.11 46.66 -49.77
N ASP A 526 42.29 45.60 -49.78
CA ASP A 526 41.17 45.11 -50.65
C ASP A 526 40.55 43.92 -49.85
N GLY A 527 39.24 43.60 -49.80
CA GLY A 527 38.03 44.27 -50.31
C GLY A 527 36.74 43.42 -50.03
N VAL A 528 35.60 43.89 -50.55
CA VAL A 528 34.34 43.14 -50.86
C VAL A 528 33.33 42.78 -49.72
N ASP A 529 32.59 43.79 -49.25
CA ASP A 529 31.14 44.01 -49.50
C ASP A 529 30.05 42.87 -49.46
N LEU A 530 29.06 42.95 -48.53
CA LEU A 530 27.64 43.36 -48.80
C LEU A 530 26.60 43.15 -47.63
N ILE A 531 25.49 43.92 -47.63
CA ILE A 531 24.55 44.26 -46.51
C ILE A 531 23.09 44.36 -47.03
N PRO A 532 22.00 43.77 -46.42
CA PRO A 532 21.28 44.23 -45.18
C PRO A 532 20.78 43.06 -44.26
N LYS A 533 20.12 43.17 -43.07
CA LYS A 533 19.37 44.16 -42.23
C LYS A 533 17.81 44.22 -42.31
N GLY A 534 17.18 44.21 -41.12
CA GLY A 534 15.82 44.74 -40.80
C GLY A 534 15.21 44.06 -39.55
N LYS A 535 15.20 44.57 -38.31
CA LYS A 535 14.68 45.81 -37.63
C LYS A 535 13.15 45.88 -37.34
N THR A 536 12.79 45.46 -36.11
CA THR A 536 11.99 46.17 -35.06
C THR A 536 10.80 47.09 -35.42
N GLN A 537 9.64 46.90 -34.75
CA GLN A 537 9.08 47.89 -33.80
C GLN A 537 7.90 47.37 -32.94
N THR A 538 7.54 48.14 -31.90
CA THR A 538 6.56 47.85 -30.83
C THR A 538 5.39 48.85 -30.82
N SER A 539 4.17 48.42 -30.50
CA SER A 539 3.17 49.22 -29.75
C SER A 539 1.93 48.40 -29.33
N SER A 540 1.22 48.90 -28.32
CA SER A 540 0.10 48.27 -27.58
C SER A 540 -1.29 48.69 -28.05
N LEU A 541 -2.30 47.81 -27.91
CA LEU A 541 -3.70 48.18 -27.65
C LEU A 541 -4.52 46.96 -27.15
N MET A 542 -5.51 47.19 -26.29
CA MET A 542 -6.48 46.16 -25.84
C MET A 542 -7.65 46.03 -26.82
N VAL A 543 -8.27 44.85 -26.88
CA VAL A 543 -9.74 44.63 -26.90
C VAL A 543 -10.03 43.12 -26.71
N SER A 544 -11.20 42.81 -26.16
CA SER A 544 -11.74 41.46 -25.91
C SER A 544 -12.29 40.80 -27.19
N ASP A 545 -12.19 39.47 -27.33
CA ASP A 545 -13.36 38.57 -27.37
C ASP A 545 -13.06 37.13 -27.87
N SER A 546 -13.76 36.18 -27.25
CA SER A 546 -14.26 34.86 -27.69
C SER A 546 -13.49 33.94 -28.68
N ASP A 547 -13.48 32.66 -28.27
CA ASP A 547 -13.68 31.43 -29.08
C ASP A 547 -12.78 31.12 -30.29
N SER A 548 -12.06 30.00 -30.21
CA SER A 548 -12.40 28.81 -31.02
C SER A 548 -11.52 27.59 -30.70
N ASP A 549 -12.14 26.41 -30.69
CA ASP A 549 -11.46 25.12 -30.60
C ASP A 549 -10.53 24.87 -31.80
N THR A 550 -9.33 24.34 -31.55
CA THR A 550 -8.70 23.40 -32.48
C THR A 550 -8.00 22.29 -31.71
N ALA A 551 -8.65 21.13 -31.67
CA ALA A 551 -7.96 19.89 -31.35
C ALA A 551 -6.98 19.55 -32.48
N PHE A 552 -5.73 19.21 -32.14
CA PHE A 552 -4.88 18.42 -33.03
C PHE A 552 -4.19 17.31 -32.25
N GLU A 553 -4.51 16.09 -32.64
CA GLU A 553 -4.11 14.85 -31.98
C GLU A 553 -2.69 14.42 -32.37
N MET A 554 -2.11 13.52 -31.57
CA MET A 554 -0.70 13.15 -31.59
C MET A 554 -0.23 12.44 -32.86
N ARG A 555 1.07 12.57 -33.16
CA ARG A 555 1.88 11.46 -33.71
C ARG A 555 3.25 11.36 -33.02
N PRO A 556 3.59 10.23 -32.39
CA PRO A 556 4.94 9.97 -31.88
C PRO A 556 5.90 9.56 -33.01
N ARG A 557 7.21 9.80 -32.81
CA ARG A 557 8.29 9.27 -33.68
C ARG A 557 8.68 7.85 -33.24
N PRO A 558 9.24 7.02 -34.14
CA PRO A 558 9.47 5.60 -33.87
C PRO A 558 10.68 5.34 -32.98
N SER A 559 10.61 4.27 -32.20
CA SER A 559 11.74 3.70 -31.45
C SER A 559 12.71 2.95 -32.37
N VAL A 560 14.01 3.13 -32.13
CA VAL A 560 15.07 2.33 -32.78
C VAL A 560 15.29 1.06 -31.95
N ALA A 561 15.11 -0.10 -32.56
CA ALA A 561 15.37 -1.39 -31.93
C ALA A 561 16.88 -1.73 -31.99
N VAL A 562 17.47 -2.04 -30.83
CA VAL A 562 18.84 -2.58 -30.74
C VAL A 562 18.75 -4.09 -30.55
N LYS A 563 19.43 -4.86 -31.42
CA LYS A 563 19.59 -6.32 -31.29
C LYS A 563 20.65 -6.66 -30.25
N PRO A 564 20.50 -7.75 -29.47
CA PRO A 564 21.57 -8.28 -28.63
C PRO A 564 22.62 -9.03 -29.47
N LEU A 565 23.89 -8.93 -29.04
CA LEU A 565 25.00 -9.73 -29.52
C LEU A 565 25.26 -10.87 -28.54
N ASN A 566 25.18 -12.11 -29.01
CA ASN A 566 25.70 -13.28 -28.30
C ASN A 566 27.20 -13.43 -28.59
N GLY A 567 27.98 -13.90 -27.61
CA GLY A 567 29.22 -14.63 -27.86
C GLY A 567 30.45 -14.16 -27.08
N LEU A 568 30.59 -14.66 -25.85
CA LEU A 568 31.72 -15.52 -25.42
C LEU A 568 31.45 -16.11 -24.02
#